data_AF-A0A932DZJ8-F1
#
_entry.id   AF-A0A932DZJ8-F1
#
_cell.length_a   1.000
_cell.length_b   1.000
_cell.length_c   1.000
_cell.angle_alpha   90.00
_cell.angle_beta   90.00
_cell.angle_gamma   90.00
#
_symmetry.space_group_name_H-M   'P 1'
#
loop_
_entity.id
_entity.type
_entity.pdbx_description
1 polymer ?
#
loop_
_entity_poly.entity_id
_entity_poly.type
_entity_poly.pdbx_seq_one_letter_code
_entity_poly.pdbx_strand_id
1 'polypeptide(L)'
;MRMNYSTKKPIFIILPIFICFISNVLLAYEAENISPRPGEMPAIKTTATPHKILGNMRFRHEMAELLGEKVGSDDSGDVYNAGGLSSYYTGPEELFPGKGKFGELYRFLPVIRWYDPAYYFNPQTFHPGSSVNGEFTNEQCVICHTVENPGIVTQWKQSKHGTPPEGKEIVGCDRCHGKNHEKLIMPTYTHCGECHEKQRKGHSEGDRGSHAHAYHLELIDMGCQVEKPAEETAACLACHAIAENRCDGCHTRHRFSTAEARKPTSCGVCHSGPEQYEYEMYMQSYHGMIYQGEGQTWDWSKPLNAKNYVVPTCAYCHMPEGNHNILNMSSVYTYMGTSLVDRGAYRYKAVRDAWINMCKGCHSPRFAKDHFEAMDEAVKLSFTKYREAMGIVVNLYKDNLIDPMPDDLAPDSRGHNEFSLMPGKGEMRKYNVSNIERLTYEMLVDIVGAIYKAKAHNAYYSPIYGYWEWAQDRWLVQIKDEASKLKRFAEIEEKLGIKHTAYPFWKHGEYTDMLLGWKRKEWGK
;
A
#
# COMPACT_ATOMS: atom_id res chain seq x y z
N MET A 1 40.22 37.57 -65.97
CA MET A 1 38.99 36.76 -66.10
C MET A 1 37.97 37.27 -65.09
N ARG A 2 36.67 37.31 -65.43
CA ARG A 2 35.52 37.94 -64.71
C ARG A 2 35.70 37.96 -63.16
N MET A 3 35.74 39.09 -62.45
CA MET A 3 34.67 40.10 -62.17
C MET A 3 33.44 39.48 -61.45
N ASN A 4 32.84 39.99 -60.37
CA ASN A 4 33.00 41.18 -59.47
C ASN A 4 32.23 40.87 -58.14
N TYR A 5 32.22 41.56 -56.99
CA TYR A 5 32.80 42.83 -56.42
C TYR A 5 32.98 42.63 -54.88
N SER A 6 33.77 43.39 -54.09
CA SER A 6 33.57 44.75 -53.51
C SER A 6 32.30 44.92 -52.62
N THR A 7 32.30 45.45 -51.37
CA THR A 7 33.38 45.89 -50.45
C THR A 7 32.91 46.15 -49.00
N LYS A 8 33.85 46.08 -48.05
CA LYS A 8 33.94 46.83 -46.75
C LYS A 8 33.02 46.49 -45.56
N LYS A 9 33.56 46.82 -44.37
CA LYS A 9 33.14 46.51 -42.99
C LYS A 9 32.12 47.54 -42.41
N PRO A 10 31.49 47.26 -41.25
CA PRO A 10 30.21 47.86 -40.85
C PRO A 10 30.32 48.95 -39.77
N ILE A 11 29.17 49.55 -39.40
CA ILE A 11 28.83 49.94 -38.01
C ILE A 11 27.28 50.08 -37.86
N PHE A 12 26.75 49.45 -36.82
CA PHE A 12 25.44 49.61 -36.12
C PHE A 12 24.16 50.05 -36.89
N ILE A 13 23.09 49.26 -36.74
CA ILE A 13 21.85 49.66 -36.03
C ILE A 13 21.04 48.43 -35.56
N ILE A 14 20.35 48.63 -34.45
CA ILE A 14 19.52 47.77 -33.60
C ILE A 14 18.55 46.80 -34.32
N LEU A 15 18.46 45.56 -33.82
CA LEU A 15 17.22 44.76 -33.70
C LEU A 15 17.25 44.03 -32.32
N PRO A 16 16.12 43.64 -31.70
CA PRO A 16 16.09 43.27 -30.29
C PRO A 16 16.50 41.83 -30.01
N ILE A 17 17.14 41.62 -28.85
CA ILE A 17 17.41 40.27 -28.32
C ILE A 17 16.12 39.71 -27.72
N PHE A 18 15.54 38.69 -28.35
CA PHE A 18 14.45 37.91 -27.79
C PHE A 18 14.99 37.00 -26.67
N ILE A 19 15.00 37.51 -25.44
CA ILE A 19 15.31 36.70 -24.26
C ILE A 19 14.10 35.81 -23.98
N CYS A 20 14.15 34.56 -24.45
CA CYS A 20 13.19 33.54 -24.03
C CYS A 20 13.38 33.26 -22.53
N PHE A 21 12.55 33.89 -21.70
CA PHE A 21 12.34 33.47 -20.32
C PHE A 21 11.79 32.04 -20.33
N ILE A 22 12.66 31.05 -20.13
CA ILE A 22 12.22 29.74 -19.64
C ILE A 22 11.86 29.95 -18.17
N SER A 23 10.61 30.30 -17.93
CA SER A 23 10.04 30.40 -16.60
C SER A 23 10.12 29.04 -15.92
N ASN A 24 10.92 28.94 -14.86
CA ASN A 24 10.90 27.77 -13.97
C ASN A 24 9.52 27.68 -13.32
N VAL A 25 8.61 26.93 -13.93
CA VAL A 25 7.35 26.52 -13.30
C VAL A 25 7.68 25.41 -12.30
N LEU A 26 8.32 25.82 -11.21
CA LEU A 26 8.23 25.11 -9.95
C LEU A 26 6.76 25.15 -9.54
N LEU A 27 6.05 24.04 -9.77
CA LEU A 27 4.81 23.76 -9.06
C LEU A 27 5.16 23.48 -7.60
N ALA A 28 5.42 24.56 -6.85
CA ALA A 28 5.28 24.54 -5.42
C ALA A 28 3.81 24.21 -5.15
N TYR A 29 3.55 22.97 -4.76
CA TYR A 29 2.22 22.55 -4.32
C TYR A 29 2.02 23.11 -2.91
N GLU A 30 1.58 24.38 -2.84
CA GLU A 30 1.11 24.95 -1.59
C GLU A 30 -0.02 24.06 -1.08
N ALA A 31 0.16 23.51 0.12
CA ALA A 31 -0.87 22.75 0.80
C ALA A 31 -1.96 23.73 1.26
N GLU A 32 -2.86 24.11 0.33
CA GLU A 32 -4.09 24.81 0.67
C GLU A 32 -4.80 24.02 1.78
N ASN A 33 -5.07 24.68 2.91
CA ASN A 33 -5.86 24.08 3.97
C ASN A 33 -7.30 23.90 3.47
N ILE A 34 -7.59 22.72 2.92
CA ILE A 34 -8.94 22.32 2.51
C ILE A 34 -9.81 22.27 3.76
N SER A 35 -10.39 23.42 4.10
CA SER A 35 -11.43 23.53 5.10
C SER A 35 -12.61 22.69 4.64
N PRO A 36 -13.22 21.86 5.52
CA PRO A 36 -14.31 20.99 5.11
C PRO A 36 -15.47 21.81 4.56
N ARG A 37 -15.99 21.41 3.39
CA ARG A 37 -17.23 22.00 2.86
C ARG A 37 -18.36 21.67 3.85
N PRO A 38 -19.17 22.66 4.31
CA PRO A 38 -20.23 22.40 5.28
C PRO A 38 -21.34 21.57 4.62
N GLY A 39 -21.39 20.29 4.96
CA GLY A 39 -22.25 19.29 4.31
C GLY A 39 -21.93 17.87 4.78
N GLU A 40 -21.78 17.66 6.09
CA GLU A 40 -21.52 16.35 6.66
C GLU A 40 -22.69 15.40 6.33
N MET A 41 -22.44 14.39 5.49
CA MET A 41 -23.37 13.28 5.34
C MET A 41 -23.27 12.40 6.60
N PRO A 42 -24.39 12.16 7.32
CA PRO A 42 -24.38 11.27 8.47
C PRO A 42 -24.07 9.83 8.07
N ALA A 43 -23.72 8.99 9.04
CA ALA A 43 -23.57 7.54 8.83
C ALA A 43 -24.79 6.97 8.11
N ILE A 44 -24.57 6.35 6.95
CA ILE A 44 -25.65 5.83 6.12
C ILE A 44 -25.99 4.44 6.66
N LYS A 45 -27.08 4.36 7.44
CA LYS A 45 -27.82 3.11 7.58
C LYS A 45 -28.31 2.73 6.20
N THR A 46 -27.66 1.75 5.59
CA THR A 46 -28.10 1.30 4.27
C THR A 46 -29.36 0.50 4.46
N THR A 47 -30.49 1.07 4.06
CA THR A 47 -31.62 0.29 3.56
C THR A 47 -31.22 -0.37 2.24
N ALA A 48 -30.20 -1.23 2.30
CA ALA A 48 -29.82 -2.15 1.27
C ALA A 48 -30.90 -3.21 1.20
N THR A 49 -32.06 -2.84 0.64
CA THR A 49 -32.86 -3.82 -0.10
C THR A 49 -31.89 -4.37 -1.16
N PRO A 50 -31.46 -5.65 -1.08
CA PRO A 50 -30.41 -6.15 -1.96
C PRO A 50 -30.88 -5.91 -3.38
N HIS A 51 -30.09 -5.19 -4.18
CA HIS A 51 -30.59 -4.50 -5.38
C HIS A 51 -30.73 -5.46 -6.59
N LYS A 52 -31.37 -6.60 -6.32
CA LYS A 52 -31.51 -7.79 -7.15
C LYS A 52 -30.20 -8.21 -7.81
N ILE A 53 -29.20 -8.49 -6.96
CA ILE A 53 -28.10 -9.41 -7.28
C ILE A 53 -28.69 -10.82 -7.39
N LEU A 54 -29.52 -11.04 -8.41
CA LEU A 54 -30.12 -12.33 -8.76
C LEU A 54 -29.08 -13.17 -9.50
N GLY A 55 -27.90 -13.31 -8.90
CA GLY A 55 -26.72 -14.01 -9.42
C GLY A 55 -27.03 -15.49 -9.63
N ASN A 56 -27.68 -15.78 -10.76
CA ASN A 56 -28.30 -17.05 -11.10
C ASN A 56 -29.06 -17.71 -9.92
N MET A 57 -30.20 -17.15 -9.50
CA MET A 57 -31.05 -17.76 -8.45
C MET A 57 -31.33 -19.26 -8.68
N ARG A 58 -31.42 -19.68 -9.94
CA ARG A 58 -31.57 -21.09 -10.32
C ARG A 58 -30.37 -21.93 -9.86
N PHE A 59 -29.13 -21.49 -10.04
CA PHE A 59 -27.94 -22.19 -9.55
C PHE A 59 -28.03 -22.42 -8.03
N ARG A 60 -28.44 -21.42 -7.25
CA ARG A 60 -28.57 -21.56 -5.79
C ARG A 60 -29.64 -22.57 -5.39
N HIS A 61 -30.76 -22.61 -6.12
CA HIS A 61 -31.78 -23.63 -5.89
C HIS A 61 -31.30 -25.03 -6.29
N GLU A 62 -30.60 -25.17 -7.43
CA GLU A 62 -29.97 -26.44 -7.85
C GLU A 62 -28.93 -26.93 -6.83
N MET A 63 -28.12 -26.03 -6.26
CA MET A 63 -27.15 -26.37 -5.22
C MET A 63 -27.81 -26.68 -3.87
N ALA A 64 -28.84 -25.92 -3.47
CA ALA A 64 -29.60 -26.19 -2.25
C ALA A 64 -30.30 -27.56 -2.29
N GLU A 65 -30.85 -27.96 -3.44
CA GLU A 65 -31.44 -29.28 -3.66
C GLU A 65 -30.39 -30.40 -3.53
N LEU A 66 -29.21 -30.23 -4.16
CA LEU A 66 -28.11 -31.21 -4.10
C LEU A 66 -27.48 -31.34 -2.70
N LEU A 67 -27.47 -30.25 -1.92
CA LEU A 67 -26.89 -30.20 -0.56
C LEU A 67 -27.91 -30.51 0.55
N GLY A 68 -29.21 -30.57 0.23
CA GLY A 68 -30.28 -30.81 1.20
C GLY A 68 -30.57 -29.61 2.13
N GLU A 69 -30.22 -28.40 1.70
CA GLU A 69 -30.33 -27.15 2.47
C GLU A 69 -31.34 -26.18 1.84
N LYS A 70 -31.34 -24.91 2.26
CA LYS A 70 -32.22 -23.86 1.73
C LYS A 70 -31.40 -22.72 1.14
N VAL A 71 -31.99 -22.04 0.16
CA VAL A 71 -31.51 -20.72 -0.28
C VAL A 71 -31.90 -19.68 0.77
N GLY A 72 -30.93 -18.88 1.23
CA GLY A 72 -31.11 -17.84 2.24
C GLY A 72 -29.99 -16.79 2.17
N SER A 73 -29.99 -15.82 3.09
CA SER A 73 -29.01 -14.72 3.11
C SER A 73 -27.74 -15.11 3.88
N ASP A 74 -26.59 -14.59 3.46
CA ASP A 74 -25.30 -14.79 4.14
C ASP A 74 -25.24 -14.22 5.57
N ASP A 75 -26.07 -13.22 5.88
CA ASP A 75 -26.24 -12.62 7.22
C ASP A 75 -27.13 -13.42 8.19
N SER A 76 -27.83 -14.46 7.71
CA SER A 76 -28.88 -15.17 8.47
C SER A 76 -28.39 -15.94 9.70
N GLY A 77 -27.11 -16.32 9.73
CA GLY A 77 -26.52 -17.24 10.71
C GLY A 77 -26.74 -18.73 10.41
N ASP A 78 -27.39 -19.09 9.29
CA ASP A 78 -27.41 -20.46 8.79
C ASP A 78 -26.01 -20.91 8.32
N VAL A 79 -25.75 -22.22 8.32
CA VAL A 79 -24.52 -22.81 7.76
C VAL A 79 -24.81 -23.33 6.36
N TYR A 80 -24.35 -22.60 5.35
CA TYR A 80 -24.47 -22.97 3.94
C TYR A 80 -23.25 -23.76 3.45
N ASN A 81 -23.49 -24.95 2.90
CA ASN A 81 -22.44 -25.93 2.63
C ASN A 81 -21.68 -25.64 1.32
N ALA A 82 -20.62 -26.44 1.09
CA ALA A 82 -19.78 -26.41 -0.12
C ALA A 82 -19.19 -25.04 -0.52
N GLY A 83 -19.08 -24.10 0.43
CA GLY A 83 -18.60 -22.74 0.18
C GLY A 83 -19.70 -21.70 0.00
N GLY A 84 -20.92 -21.95 0.50
CA GLY A 84 -22.02 -20.98 0.51
C GLY A 84 -22.86 -20.96 -0.77
N LEU A 85 -22.87 -22.05 -1.55
CA LEU A 85 -23.39 -22.07 -2.93
C LEU A 85 -24.90 -21.78 -3.05
N SER A 86 -25.66 -21.93 -1.96
CA SER A 86 -27.08 -21.60 -1.86
C SER A 86 -27.36 -20.20 -1.29
N SER A 87 -26.37 -19.54 -0.67
CA SER A 87 -26.53 -18.26 0.05
C SER A 87 -26.42 -17.04 -0.86
N TYR A 88 -27.19 -15.97 -0.63
CA TYR A 88 -27.02 -14.67 -1.32
C TYR A 88 -26.33 -13.64 -0.43
N TYR A 89 -25.36 -12.95 -1.03
CA TYR A 89 -24.70 -11.80 -0.43
C TYR A 89 -25.68 -10.64 -0.19
N THR A 90 -25.70 -10.14 1.04
CA THR A 90 -26.50 -9.00 1.50
C THR A 90 -25.67 -7.72 1.61
N GLY A 91 -24.46 -7.83 2.16
CA GLY A 91 -23.54 -6.73 2.41
C GLY A 91 -23.79 -5.97 3.72
N PRO A 92 -22.91 -5.01 4.09
CA PRO A 92 -22.95 -4.38 5.41
C PRO A 92 -24.18 -3.47 5.64
N GLU A 93 -24.85 -3.58 6.79
CA GLU A 93 -26.00 -2.73 7.18
C GLU A 93 -25.66 -1.24 7.44
N GLU A 94 -24.44 -0.96 7.89
CA GLU A 94 -23.96 0.39 8.23
C GLU A 94 -22.67 0.68 7.46
N LEU A 95 -22.67 1.79 6.73
CA LEU A 95 -21.50 2.27 5.99
C LEU A 95 -21.23 3.76 6.26
N PHE A 96 -19.97 4.05 6.56
CA PHE A 96 -19.45 5.41 6.71
C PHE A 96 -19.08 5.99 5.33
N PRO A 97 -19.23 7.31 5.11
CA PRO A 97 -18.85 7.95 3.84
C PRO A 97 -17.34 7.87 3.59
N GLY A 98 -16.94 7.79 2.32
CA GLY A 98 -15.53 7.87 1.91
C GLY A 98 -14.94 9.28 2.10
N LYS A 99 -13.64 9.42 1.82
CA LYS A 99 -12.86 10.66 2.02
C LYS A 99 -12.07 11.04 0.76
N GLY A 100 -11.44 12.21 0.76
CA GLY A 100 -10.52 12.64 -0.29
C GLY A 100 -11.20 12.88 -1.64
N LYS A 101 -10.39 12.89 -2.69
CA LYS A 101 -10.75 13.23 -4.08
C LYS A 101 -11.91 12.41 -4.65
N PHE A 102 -12.11 11.19 -4.15
CA PHE A 102 -13.11 10.25 -4.66
C PHE A 102 -14.17 9.84 -3.62
N GLY A 103 -14.22 10.52 -2.46
CA GLY A 103 -15.01 10.09 -1.28
C GLY A 103 -16.50 9.81 -1.50
N GLU A 104 -17.11 10.44 -2.50
CA GLU A 104 -18.50 10.20 -2.89
C GLU A 104 -18.74 8.80 -3.49
N LEU A 105 -17.73 8.22 -4.15
CA LEU A 105 -17.82 6.99 -4.94
C LEU A 105 -17.75 5.70 -4.10
N TYR A 106 -17.15 5.75 -2.92
CA TYR A 106 -16.85 4.58 -2.10
C TYR A 106 -17.17 4.82 -0.61
N ARG A 107 -17.13 3.75 0.19
CA ARG A 107 -17.59 3.75 1.59
C ARG A 107 -16.63 2.96 2.47
N PHE A 108 -16.80 3.08 3.79
CA PHE A 108 -16.02 2.34 4.78
C PHE A 108 -16.92 1.56 5.73
N LEU A 109 -16.45 0.38 6.15
CA LEU A 109 -16.96 -0.25 7.36
C LEU A 109 -16.74 0.69 8.57
N PRO A 110 -17.67 0.75 9.54
CA PRO A 110 -17.58 1.67 10.69
C PRO A 110 -16.32 1.48 11.57
N VAL A 111 -15.58 0.38 11.39
CA VAL A 111 -14.27 0.13 12.01
C VAL A 111 -13.21 1.20 11.68
N ILE A 112 -13.39 1.97 10.60
CA ILE A 112 -12.52 3.10 10.21
C ILE A 112 -12.36 4.15 11.34
N ARG A 113 -13.33 4.23 12.26
CA ARG A 113 -13.26 5.09 13.46
C ARG A 113 -11.98 4.89 14.29
N TRP A 114 -11.40 3.70 14.29
CA TRP A 114 -10.17 3.41 15.03
C TRP A 114 -8.88 3.75 14.27
N TYR A 115 -8.98 4.15 13.00
CA TYR A 115 -7.86 4.23 12.07
C TYR A 115 -7.68 5.64 11.48
N ASP A 116 -8.78 6.33 11.16
CA ASP A 116 -8.80 7.79 11.03
C ASP A 116 -9.76 8.39 12.10
N PRO A 117 -9.35 8.38 13.39
CA PRO A 117 -10.19 8.89 14.46
C PRO A 117 -10.38 10.41 14.41
N ALA A 118 -9.49 11.15 13.73
CA ALA A 118 -9.63 12.60 13.58
C ALA A 118 -10.90 12.99 12.82
N TYR A 119 -11.36 12.14 11.89
CA TYR A 119 -12.61 12.32 11.16
C TYR A 119 -13.74 11.38 11.64
N TYR A 120 -13.45 10.11 11.91
CA TYR A 120 -14.49 9.09 12.15
C TYR A 120 -14.70 8.69 13.62
N PHE A 121 -14.07 9.36 14.59
CA PHE A 121 -14.31 9.10 16.02
C PHE A 121 -14.44 10.37 16.86
N ASN A 122 -13.50 11.30 16.75
CA ASN A 122 -13.42 12.49 17.58
C ASN A 122 -14.55 13.52 17.27
N PRO A 123 -15.06 13.65 16.02
CA PRO A 123 -16.26 14.42 15.73
C PRO A 123 -17.54 13.73 16.24
N GLN A 124 -18.42 14.50 16.86
CA GLN A 124 -19.67 14.03 17.46
C GLN A 124 -20.58 13.25 16.49
N THR A 125 -20.47 13.54 15.18
CA THR A 125 -21.20 12.88 14.07
C THR A 125 -20.88 11.40 13.91
N PHE A 126 -19.68 10.96 14.30
CA PHE A 126 -19.23 9.55 14.18
C PHE A 126 -18.77 8.94 15.51
N HIS A 127 -18.67 9.73 16.59
CA HIS A 127 -18.36 9.24 17.93
C HIS A 127 -19.39 8.18 18.37
N PRO A 128 -18.96 6.96 18.76
CA PRO A 128 -19.88 5.86 19.07
C PRO A 128 -20.66 6.04 20.39
N GLY A 129 -20.40 7.12 21.14
CA GLY A 129 -20.95 7.34 22.47
C GLY A 129 -20.30 6.45 23.53
N SER A 130 -20.94 6.35 24.69
CA SER A 130 -20.57 5.41 25.74
C SER A 130 -21.77 5.00 26.58
N SER A 131 -21.65 3.87 27.28
CA SER A 131 -22.59 3.42 28.31
C SER A 131 -22.23 3.92 29.71
N VAL A 132 -21.05 4.54 29.87
CA VAL A 132 -20.58 5.14 31.13
C VAL A 132 -20.56 6.67 30.95
N ASN A 133 -21.19 7.36 31.90
CA ASN A 133 -21.45 8.80 31.85
C ASN A 133 -20.64 9.57 32.90
N GLY A 134 -20.38 10.84 32.64
CA GLY A 134 -19.67 11.76 33.54
C GLY A 134 -18.18 11.93 33.26
N GLU A 135 -17.50 12.67 34.15
CA GLU A 135 -16.08 13.02 34.03
C GLU A 135 -15.24 12.38 35.14
N PHE A 136 -14.09 11.82 34.75
CA PHE A 136 -13.25 11.01 35.63
C PHE A 136 -11.80 11.50 35.65
N THR A 137 -11.14 11.31 36.79
CA THR A 137 -9.69 11.48 36.95
C THR A 137 -8.94 10.23 36.47
N ASN A 138 -7.66 10.36 36.13
CA ASN A 138 -6.79 9.22 35.81
C ASN A 138 -6.85 8.10 36.87
N GLU A 139 -6.94 8.43 38.16
CA GLU A 139 -7.04 7.44 39.23
C GLU A 139 -8.33 6.62 39.12
N GLN A 140 -9.47 7.27 38.89
CA GLN A 140 -10.75 6.59 38.67
C GLN A 140 -10.73 5.73 37.40
N CYS A 141 -10.14 6.22 36.30
CA CYS A 141 -9.91 5.42 35.09
C CYS A 141 -9.08 4.17 35.40
N VAL A 142 -7.95 4.31 36.10
CA VAL A 142 -7.06 3.20 36.44
C VAL A 142 -7.72 2.20 37.39
N ILE A 143 -8.54 2.65 38.36
CA ILE A 143 -9.30 1.78 39.25
C ILE A 143 -10.32 0.95 38.45
N CYS A 144 -11.16 1.59 37.64
CA CYS A 144 -12.20 0.90 36.87
C CYS A 144 -11.61 -0.03 35.81
N HIS A 145 -10.71 0.46 34.95
CA HIS A 145 -10.10 -0.36 33.90
C HIS A 145 -9.10 -1.41 34.41
N THR A 146 -8.74 -1.42 35.70
CA THR A 146 -8.05 -2.58 36.31
C THR A 146 -8.97 -3.82 36.34
N VAL A 147 -10.29 -3.62 36.41
CA VAL A 147 -11.30 -4.70 36.36
C VAL A 147 -11.80 -4.91 34.93
N GLU A 148 -12.23 -3.84 34.25
CA GLU A 148 -12.85 -3.94 32.92
C GLU A 148 -11.84 -4.30 31.82
N ASN A 149 -10.64 -3.72 31.85
CA ASN A 149 -9.63 -3.91 30.80
C ASN A 149 -8.21 -4.12 31.38
N PRO A 150 -7.97 -5.14 32.24
CA PRO A 150 -6.74 -5.32 33.01
C PRO A 150 -5.46 -5.28 32.16
N GLY A 151 -5.51 -5.76 30.91
CA GLY A 151 -4.40 -5.70 29.97
C GLY A 151 -3.95 -4.27 29.62
N ILE A 152 -4.88 -3.33 29.45
CA ILE A 152 -4.59 -1.92 29.16
C ILE A 152 -3.86 -1.28 30.34
N VAL A 153 -4.42 -1.40 31.54
CA VAL A 153 -3.82 -0.82 32.75
C VAL A 153 -2.48 -1.49 33.10
N THR A 154 -2.34 -2.80 32.87
CA THR A 154 -1.06 -3.51 33.05
C THR A 154 0.02 -2.98 32.11
N GLN A 155 -0.30 -2.77 30.83
CA GLN A 155 0.64 -2.20 29.86
C GLN A 155 0.97 -0.74 30.16
N TRP A 156 -0.01 0.07 30.56
CA TRP A 156 0.21 1.47 30.97
C TRP A 156 1.10 1.56 32.22
N LYS A 157 0.89 0.71 33.25
CA LYS A 157 1.78 0.60 34.43
C LYS A 157 3.21 0.16 34.06
N GLN A 158 3.38 -0.60 32.97
CA GLN A 158 4.69 -0.98 32.40
C GLN A 158 5.30 0.08 31.46
N SER A 159 4.57 1.16 31.15
CA SER A 159 5.03 2.23 30.26
C SER A 159 5.72 3.36 31.03
N LYS A 160 6.48 4.19 30.30
CA LYS A 160 7.01 5.46 30.84
C LYS A 160 5.95 6.56 31.02
N HIS A 161 4.70 6.30 30.64
CA HIS A 161 3.57 7.20 30.90
C HIS A 161 2.95 6.92 32.27
N GLY A 162 2.72 5.65 32.63
CA GLY A 162 2.17 5.24 33.93
C GLY A 162 3.22 5.10 35.04
N THR A 163 4.45 4.72 34.69
CA THR A 163 5.60 4.70 35.61
C THR A 163 6.75 5.53 35.01
N PRO A 164 6.66 6.86 35.07
CA PRO A 164 7.70 7.76 34.55
C PRO A 164 8.97 7.73 35.43
N PRO A 165 10.14 8.17 34.90
CA PRO A 165 11.33 8.40 35.71
C PRO A 165 11.12 9.47 36.79
N GLU A 166 11.99 9.48 37.81
CA GLU A 166 11.99 10.48 38.87
C GLU A 166 12.02 11.92 38.31
N GLY A 167 11.23 12.81 38.89
CA GLY A 167 11.09 14.20 38.42
C GLY A 167 10.28 14.37 37.12
N LYS A 168 9.47 13.37 36.74
CA LYS A 168 8.51 13.46 35.62
C LYS A 168 7.10 13.07 36.05
N GLU A 169 6.13 13.78 35.49
CA GLU A 169 4.71 13.58 35.78
C GLU A 169 4.13 12.35 35.06
N ILE A 170 3.07 11.77 35.64
CA ILE A 170 2.35 10.65 35.06
C ILE A 170 1.47 11.14 33.91
N VAL A 171 1.60 10.52 32.74
CA VAL A 171 0.72 10.75 31.59
C VAL A 171 -0.45 9.76 31.69
N GLY A 172 -1.56 10.24 32.23
CA GLY A 172 -2.76 9.46 32.50
C GLY A 172 -3.57 9.04 31.27
N CYS A 173 -4.55 8.15 31.48
CA CYS A 173 -5.56 7.80 30.49
C CYS A 173 -6.30 9.05 29.99
N ASP A 174 -6.67 9.94 30.91
CA ASP A 174 -7.38 11.20 30.66
C ASP A 174 -6.58 12.20 29.82
N ARG A 175 -5.24 12.21 29.93
CA ARG A 175 -4.37 13.06 29.11
C ARG A 175 -4.33 12.64 27.63
N CYS A 176 -4.67 11.39 27.33
CA CYS A 176 -4.68 10.82 25.98
C CYS A 176 -6.09 10.63 25.40
N HIS A 177 -7.10 10.41 26.24
CA HIS A 177 -8.47 10.08 25.83
C HIS A 177 -9.53 11.08 26.30
N GLY A 178 -9.17 12.10 27.09
CA GLY A 178 -10.12 13.02 27.70
C GLY A 178 -10.70 12.50 29.03
N LYS A 179 -11.31 13.40 29.79
CA LYS A 179 -11.92 13.09 31.10
C LYS A 179 -13.39 12.67 31.02
N ASN A 180 -14.11 13.21 30.03
CA ASN A 180 -15.53 13.02 29.86
C ASN A 180 -15.80 11.72 29.08
N HIS A 181 -16.42 10.74 29.72
CA HIS A 181 -16.52 9.39 29.17
C HIS A 181 -17.56 9.28 28.03
N GLU A 182 -18.46 10.25 27.92
CA GLU A 182 -19.41 10.38 26.79
C GLU A 182 -18.76 11.03 25.56
N LYS A 183 -17.58 11.64 25.72
CA LYS A 183 -16.83 12.43 24.72
C LYS A 183 -15.34 12.11 24.75
N LEU A 184 -15.03 10.81 24.79
CA LEU A 184 -13.64 10.35 24.70
C LEU A 184 -13.06 10.69 23.32
N ILE A 185 -11.74 10.76 23.24
CA ILE A 185 -11.00 10.88 21.98
C ILE A 185 -10.11 9.66 21.74
N MET A 186 -9.87 9.37 20.46
CA MET A 186 -8.83 8.46 20.01
C MET A 186 -7.67 9.28 19.43
N PRO A 187 -6.48 9.26 20.06
CA PRO A 187 -5.37 10.14 19.69
C PRO A 187 -4.69 9.71 18.38
N THR A 188 -4.22 10.70 17.62
CA THR A 188 -3.39 10.56 16.42
C THR A 188 -1.95 11.04 16.70
N TYR A 189 -1.08 11.00 15.69
CA TYR A 189 0.27 11.55 15.78
C TYR A 189 0.34 13.03 16.19
N THR A 190 -0.72 13.82 15.98
CA THR A 190 -0.75 15.24 16.38
C THR A 190 -0.77 15.37 17.90
N HIS A 191 -1.59 14.56 18.58
CA HIS A 191 -1.68 14.47 20.05
C HIS A 191 -0.36 14.00 20.66
N CYS A 192 0.32 13.03 20.03
CA CYS A 192 1.67 12.62 20.43
C CYS A 192 2.70 13.74 20.20
N GLY A 193 2.50 14.59 19.20
CA GLY A 193 3.35 15.72 18.85
C GLY A 193 3.48 16.78 19.93
N GLU A 194 2.46 16.95 20.78
CA GLU A 194 2.47 17.90 21.91
C GLU A 194 3.62 17.66 22.88
N CYS A 195 4.06 16.40 23.03
CA CYS A 195 5.17 15.98 23.90
C CYS A 195 6.39 15.43 23.13
N HIS A 196 6.20 15.00 21.88
CA HIS A 196 7.20 14.27 21.07
C HIS A 196 7.41 14.91 19.69
N GLU A 197 7.51 16.24 19.66
CA GLU A 197 7.62 16.99 18.40
C GLU A 197 8.72 16.48 17.46
N LYS A 198 9.92 16.14 17.95
CA LYS A 198 11.00 15.63 17.08
C LYS A 198 10.58 14.36 16.32
N GLN A 199 9.91 13.43 17.00
CA GLN A 199 9.43 12.17 16.43
C GLN A 199 8.26 12.42 15.48
N ARG A 200 7.27 13.22 15.92
CA ARG A 200 6.13 13.64 15.08
C ARG A 200 6.60 14.32 13.80
N LYS A 201 7.59 15.20 13.89
CA LYS A 201 8.19 15.90 12.76
C LYS A 201 8.83 14.92 11.78
N GLY A 202 9.75 14.06 12.23
CA GLY A 202 10.34 13.03 11.35
C GLY A 202 9.29 12.10 10.70
N HIS A 203 8.26 11.72 11.45
CA HIS A 203 7.13 10.90 10.96
C HIS A 203 6.29 11.59 9.88
N SER A 204 6.24 12.92 9.85
CA SER A 204 5.45 13.74 8.90
C SER A 204 6.28 14.45 7.82
N GLU A 205 7.61 14.26 7.79
CA GLU A 205 8.53 14.83 6.79
C GLU A 205 8.93 13.86 5.67
N GLY A 206 8.33 12.66 5.62
CA GLY A 206 8.56 11.71 4.55
C GLY A 206 7.83 12.10 3.26
N ASP A 207 8.51 12.03 2.11
CA ASP A 207 7.89 12.19 0.80
C ASP A 207 6.95 11.01 0.46
N ARG A 208 6.36 11.01 -0.73
CA ARG A 208 5.53 9.93 -1.27
C ARG A 208 6.18 8.54 -1.07
N GLY A 209 5.35 7.56 -0.68
CA GLY A 209 5.81 6.21 -0.34
C GLY A 209 6.40 6.07 1.06
N SER A 210 6.28 7.09 1.90
CA SER A 210 6.60 7.03 3.33
C SER A 210 5.37 6.78 4.21
N HIS A 211 5.60 6.60 5.50
CA HIS A 211 4.55 6.62 6.52
C HIS A 211 3.70 7.89 6.48
N ALA A 212 4.27 9.07 6.17
CA ALA A 212 3.57 10.36 6.21
C ALA A 212 2.41 10.48 5.20
N HIS A 213 2.37 9.59 4.19
CA HIS A 213 1.46 9.64 3.05
C HIS A 213 0.85 8.28 2.70
N ALA A 214 1.01 7.28 3.58
CA ALA A 214 0.58 5.91 3.33
C ALA A 214 -0.94 5.77 3.18
N TYR A 215 -1.72 6.53 3.96
CA TYR A 215 -3.17 6.50 3.97
C TYR A 215 -3.77 7.58 3.07
N HIS A 216 -3.53 8.87 3.36
CA HIS A 216 -4.24 9.95 2.68
C HIS A 216 -3.90 10.09 1.19
N LEU A 217 -2.65 9.78 0.79
CA LEU A 217 -2.24 9.85 -0.62
C LEU A 217 -2.28 8.49 -1.31
N GLU A 218 -1.46 7.54 -0.86
CA GLU A 218 -1.23 6.27 -1.60
C GLU A 218 -2.44 5.32 -1.57
N LEU A 219 -3.40 5.53 -0.65
CA LEU A 219 -4.62 4.72 -0.54
C LEU A 219 -5.90 5.50 -0.90
N ILE A 220 -6.14 6.63 -0.25
CA ILE A 220 -7.37 7.42 -0.35
C ILE A 220 -7.46 8.18 -1.69
N ASP A 221 -6.51 9.06 -1.99
CA ASP A 221 -6.55 9.87 -3.22
C ASP A 221 -6.07 9.13 -4.48
N MET A 222 -5.41 7.98 -4.32
CA MET A 222 -4.95 7.14 -5.43
C MET A 222 -5.87 5.97 -5.79
N GLY A 223 -6.82 5.60 -4.94
CA GLY A 223 -7.97 4.82 -5.35
C GLY A 223 -7.82 3.30 -5.43
N CYS A 224 -6.72 2.69 -4.96
CA CYS A 224 -6.53 1.22 -5.03
C CYS A 224 -7.61 0.40 -4.28
N GLN A 225 -8.41 1.03 -3.41
CA GLN A 225 -9.57 0.42 -2.75
C GLN A 225 -10.90 0.70 -3.47
N VAL A 226 -10.94 1.76 -4.28
CA VAL A 226 -12.17 2.45 -4.69
C VAL A 226 -13.00 1.62 -5.68
N GLU A 227 -12.39 0.66 -6.39
CA GLU A 227 -13.13 -0.29 -7.25
C GLU A 227 -14.00 -1.29 -6.46
N LYS A 228 -13.59 -1.63 -5.23
CA LYS A 228 -14.04 -2.82 -4.51
C LYS A 228 -15.03 -2.50 -3.38
N PRO A 229 -15.82 -3.49 -2.93
CA PRO A 229 -16.63 -3.36 -1.72
C PRO A 229 -15.80 -2.98 -0.47
N ALA A 230 -16.44 -2.30 0.47
CA ALA A 230 -15.78 -1.65 1.61
C ALA A 230 -15.17 -2.66 2.58
N GLU A 231 -15.82 -3.81 2.73
CA GLU A 231 -15.43 -4.93 3.58
C GLU A 231 -14.29 -5.78 2.99
N GLU A 232 -14.19 -5.90 1.67
CA GLU A 232 -13.06 -6.57 1.01
C GLU A 232 -11.74 -5.81 1.27
N THR A 233 -11.78 -4.48 1.28
CA THR A 233 -10.59 -3.63 1.37
C THR A 233 -10.32 -3.04 2.76
N ALA A 234 -11.13 -3.39 3.76
CA ALA A 234 -11.04 -2.85 5.12
C ALA A 234 -9.67 -3.08 5.80
N ALA A 235 -8.99 -4.19 5.49
CA ALA A 235 -7.64 -4.47 5.99
C ALA A 235 -6.58 -3.47 5.47
N CYS A 236 -6.74 -2.97 4.24
CA CYS A 236 -5.84 -1.97 3.66
C CYS A 236 -5.97 -0.62 4.39
N LEU A 237 -7.20 -0.24 4.79
CA LEU A 237 -7.43 0.94 5.65
C LEU A 237 -6.61 0.82 6.93
N ALA A 238 -6.78 -0.30 7.65
CA ALA A 238 -6.13 -0.54 8.93
C ALA A 238 -4.60 -0.48 8.81
N CYS A 239 -4.02 -1.18 7.83
CA CYS A 239 -2.58 -1.24 7.61
C CYS A 239 -1.98 0.16 7.34
N HIS A 240 -2.48 0.86 6.33
CA HIS A 240 -1.92 2.15 5.91
C HIS A 240 -2.18 3.27 6.94
N ALA A 241 -3.34 3.26 7.59
CA ALA A 241 -3.67 4.26 8.61
C ALA A 241 -2.95 4.02 9.96
N ILE A 242 -2.55 2.79 10.28
CA ILE A 242 -1.61 2.52 11.39
C ILE A 242 -0.24 3.12 11.08
N ALA A 243 0.22 3.07 9.83
CA ALA A 243 1.49 3.67 9.43
C ALA A 243 1.44 5.21 9.44
N GLU A 244 0.36 5.83 8.93
CA GLU A 244 0.27 7.29 8.85
C GLU A 244 -0.30 7.94 10.12
N ASN A 245 -1.56 7.66 10.47
CA ASN A 245 -2.33 8.46 11.43
C ASN A 245 -1.93 8.24 12.90
N ARG A 246 -1.14 7.19 13.19
CA ARG A 246 -0.93 6.66 14.54
C ARG A 246 0.56 6.53 14.89
N CYS A 247 0.87 6.57 16.19
CA CYS A 247 2.23 6.37 16.70
C CYS A 247 2.42 5.04 17.44
N ASP A 248 1.57 4.03 17.19
CA ASP A 248 1.61 2.75 17.90
C ASP A 248 1.76 1.51 17.00
N GLY A 249 2.12 1.69 15.72
CA GLY A 249 2.47 0.59 14.82
C GLY A 249 3.78 -0.12 15.20
N CYS A 250 4.83 0.63 15.59
CA CYS A 250 6.13 0.04 15.91
C CYS A 250 6.34 -0.25 17.40
N HIS A 251 5.91 0.66 18.29
CA HIS A 251 5.92 0.49 19.74
C HIS A 251 4.49 0.54 20.26
N THR A 252 3.91 -0.63 20.54
CA THR A 252 2.46 -0.79 20.64
C THR A 252 1.88 -0.14 21.90
N ARG A 253 0.65 0.36 21.76
CA ARG A 253 -0.16 0.80 22.90
C ARG A 253 -0.46 -0.40 23.81
N HIS A 254 -0.47 -0.28 25.13
CA HIS A 254 -0.27 0.92 25.94
C HIS A 254 1.11 0.96 26.62
N ARG A 255 2.05 0.10 26.21
CA ARG A 255 3.41 0.02 26.77
C ARG A 255 4.36 1.04 26.15
N PHE A 256 4.20 1.33 24.84
CA PHE A 256 5.03 2.26 24.07
C PHE A 256 6.54 1.99 24.21
N SER A 257 6.91 0.70 24.09
CA SER A 257 8.28 0.24 24.35
C SER A 257 9.24 0.52 23.18
N THR A 258 10.24 1.38 23.39
CA THR A 258 11.33 1.57 22.42
C THR A 258 12.18 0.31 22.22
N ALA A 259 12.15 -0.64 23.15
CA ALA A 259 12.82 -1.94 23.03
C ALA A 259 12.04 -2.94 22.14
N GLU A 260 10.77 -2.66 21.89
CA GLU A 260 9.88 -3.41 21.00
C GLU A 260 10.07 -2.93 19.56
N ALA A 261 9.93 -1.61 19.31
CA ALA A 261 10.12 -0.97 17.99
C ALA A 261 11.50 -1.17 17.34
N ARG A 262 12.51 -1.62 18.10
CA ARG A 262 13.85 -1.96 17.57
C ARG A 262 13.90 -3.33 16.89
N LYS A 263 12.90 -4.20 17.13
CA LYS A 263 12.84 -5.57 16.61
C LYS A 263 12.19 -5.62 15.22
N PRO A 264 12.70 -6.45 14.28
CA PRO A 264 12.11 -6.67 12.96
C PRO A 264 10.61 -7.02 12.95
N THR A 265 10.13 -7.66 14.02
CA THR A 265 8.71 -8.02 14.20
C THR A 265 7.77 -6.81 14.21
N SER A 266 8.25 -5.63 14.62
CA SER A 266 7.49 -4.37 14.56
C SER A 266 7.34 -3.81 13.14
N CYS A 267 8.08 -4.35 12.16
CA CYS A 267 7.94 -4.01 10.75
C CYS A 267 7.16 -5.10 9.99
N GLY A 268 7.42 -6.37 10.29
CA GLY A 268 6.84 -7.54 9.59
C GLY A 268 5.33 -7.75 9.70
N VAL A 269 4.62 -6.92 10.47
CA VAL A 269 3.14 -6.84 10.42
C VAL A 269 2.66 -6.18 9.12
N CYS A 270 3.43 -5.21 8.60
CA CYS A 270 3.11 -4.48 7.38
C CYS A 270 4.04 -4.88 6.22
N HIS A 271 5.36 -4.93 6.46
CA HIS A 271 6.42 -5.16 5.47
C HIS A 271 6.66 -6.65 5.14
N SER A 272 5.58 -7.36 4.77
CA SER A 272 5.60 -8.79 4.42
C SER A 272 4.71 -9.08 3.21
N GLY A 273 4.87 -10.26 2.60
CA GLY A 273 3.96 -10.79 1.59
C GLY A 273 4.19 -10.30 0.15
N PRO A 274 3.31 -10.68 -0.80
CA PRO A 274 3.61 -10.78 -2.23
C PRO A 274 4.20 -9.53 -2.88
N GLU A 275 3.68 -8.35 -2.55
CA GLU A 275 4.06 -7.11 -3.24
C GLU A 275 5.27 -6.41 -2.58
N GLN A 276 5.65 -6.82 -1.36
CA GLN A 276 6.71 -6.21 -0.56
C GLN A 276 7.20 -7.12 0.60
N TYR A 277 7.96 -8.15 0.21
CA TYR A 277 8.52 -9.18 1.09
C TYR A 277 9.68 -8.73 2.04
N GLU A 278 9.84 -7.46 2.44
CA GLU A 278 11.10 -7.03 3.10
C GLU A 278 11.45 -7.83 4.35
N TYR A 279 10.45 -8.19 5.16
CA TYR A 279 10.63 -9.01 6.35
C TYR A 279 11.09 -10.44 6.02
N GLU A 280 10.47 -11.12 5.04
CA GLU A 280 10.90 -12.46 4.62
C GLU A 280 12.31 -12.44 4.02
N MET A 281 12.65 -11.41 3.24
CA MET A 281 14.00 -11.24 2.68
C MET A 281 15.04 -11.05 3.79
N TYR A 282 14.74 -10.20 4.77
CA TYR A 282 15.59 -10.00 5.95
C TYR A 282 15.75 -11.31 6.73
N MET A 283 14.65 -12.02 7.02
CA MET A 283 14.66 -13.27 7.80
C MET A 283 15.37 -14.43 7.08
N GLN A 284 15.49 -14.37 5.74
CA GLN A 284 16.25 -15.32 4.90
C GLN A 284 17.69 -14.86 4.59
N SER A 285 18.16 -13.79 5.23
CA SER A 285 19.57 -13.33 5.18
C SER A 285 20.36 -13.84 6.40
N TYR A 286 21.69 -13.74 6.35
CA TYR A 286 22.53 -13.99 7.54
C TYR A 286 22.23 -13.02 8.71
N HIS A 287 21.78 -11.79 8.44
CA HIS A 287 21.33 -10.88 9.50
C HIS A 287 20.09 -11.43 10.22
N GLY A 288 19.11 -11.89 9.44
CA GLY A 288 17.89 -12.50 9.95
C GLY A 288 18.15 -13.80 10.71
N MET A 289 19.08 -14.64 10.23
CA MET A 289 19.45 -15.89 10.90
C MET A 289 20.13 -15.62 12.26
N ILE A 290 21.08 -14.68 12.34
CA ILE A 290 21.73 -14.32 13.61
C ILE A 290 20.73 -13.65 14.56
N TYR A 291 19.84 -12.79 14.07
CA TYR A 291 18.74 -12.23 14.86
C TYR A 291 17.79 -13.32 15.41
N GLN A 292 17.48 -14.36 14.62
CA GLN A 292 16.65 -15.48 15.09
C GLN A 292 17.35 -16.33 16.16
N GLY A 293 18.65 -16.60 16.01
CA GLY A 293 19.43 -17.40 16.96
C GLY A 293 19.74 -16.69 18.27
N GLU A 294 20.10 -15.40 18.22
CA GLU A 294 20.65 -14.68 19.38
C GLU A 294 19.72 -13.58 19.92
N GLY A 295 18.83 -13.04 19.08
CA GLY A 295 18.14 -11.76 19.31
C GLY A 295 17.23 -11.70 20.54
N GLN A 296 16.91 -12.82 21.19
CA GLN A 296 16.19 -12.80 22.47
C GLN A 296 17.08 -12.55 23.69
N THR A 297 18.41 -12.66 23.54
CA THR A 297 19.40 -12.44 24.61
C THR A 297 19.97 -11.02 24.64
N TRP A 298 19.80 -10.25 23.56
CA TRP A 298 20.37 -8.90 23.43
C TRP A 298 19.66 -7.86 24.32
N ASP A 299 20.42 -6.86 24.77
CA ASP A 299 19.87 -5.72 25.51
C ASP A 299 19.19 -4.72 24.56
N TRP A 300 17.88 -4.90 24.34
CA TRP A 300 17.04 -4.02 23.53
C TRP A 300 16.82 -2.62 24.12
N SER A 301 17.32 -2.30 25.32
CA SER A 301 17.28 -0.94 25.88
C SER A 301 18.27 0.02 25.18
N LYS A 302 19.34 -0.51 24.58
CA LYS A 302 20.46 0.27 24.03
C LYS A 302 20.12 0.97 22.69
N PRO A 303 20.83 2.04 22.31
CA PRO A 303 20.71 2.65 20.97
C PRO A 303 21.20 1.72 19.86
N LEU A 304 20.53 1.70 18.71
CA LEU A 304 20.89 0.90 17.54
C LEU A 304 22.21 1.40 16.93
N ASN A 305 23.31 0.67 17.15
CA ASN A 305 24.61 0.83 16.48
C ASN A 305 25.50 -0.41 16.76
N ALA A 306 26.56 -0.59 15.98
CA ALA A 306 27.45 -1.76 16.00
C ALA A 306 28.22 -2.00 17.32
N LYS A 307 28.21 -1.06 18.30
CA LYS A 307 28.75 -1.32 19.64
C LYS A 307 27.78 -2.10 20.54
N ASN A 308 26.50 -2.13 20.17
CA ASN A 308 25.40 -2.69 20.99
C ASN A 308 24.72 -3.90 20.33
N TYR A 309 24.83 -4.07 19.01
CA TYR A 309 24.17 -5.14 18.24
C TYR A 309 25.12 -5.73 17.20
N VAL A 310 25.18 -7.06 17.12
CA VAL A 310 26.10 -7.82 16.24
C VAL A 310 25.68 -7.74 14.77
N VAL A 311 24.37 -7.73 14.50
CA VAL A 311 23.78 -7.57 13.17
C VAL A 311 22.67 -6.50 13.18
N PRO A 312 22.42 -5.81 12.06
CA PRO A 312 21.37 -4.80 11.96
C PRO A 312 19.96 -5.41 11.99
N THR A 313 18.98 -4.60 12.40
CA THR A 313 17.53 -4.85 12.23
C THR A 313 16.95 -3.85 11.22
N CYS A 314 15.67 -3.99 10.85
CA CYS A 314 14.96 -3.03 10.00
C CYS A 314 15.12 -1.57 10.51
N ALA A 315 14.86 -1.36 11.80
CA ALA A 315 15.03 -0.07 12.46
C ALA A 315 16.50 0.40 12.51
N TYR A 316 17.49 -0.49 12.56
CA TYR A 316 18.91 -0.11 12.52
C TYR A 316 19.26 0.60 11.21
N CYS A 317 18.82 0.03 10.08
CA CYS A 317 19.14 0.54 8.75
C CYS A 317 18.25 1.72 8.34
N HIS A 318 16.95 1.67 8.64
CA HIS A 318 15.96 2.64 8.14
C HIS A 318 15.62 3.76 9.14
N MET A 319 15.95 3.60 10.43
CA MET A 319 15.78 4.63 11.47
C MET A 319 17.13 5.00 12.12
N PRO A 320 18.14 5.43 11.32
CA PRO A 320 19.47 5.78 11.85
C PRO A 320 19.36 6.80 12.97
N GLU A 321 20.07 6.55 14.09
CA GLU A 321 20.04 7.38 15.30
C GLU A 321 18.63 7.62 15.90
N GLY A 322 17.64 6.79 15.51
CA GLY A 322 16.24 6.97 15.89
C GLY A 322 15.50 8.02 15.06
N ASN A 323 15.97 8.36 13.85
CA ASN A 323 15.21 9.19 12.92
C ASN A 323 13.88 8.51 12.55
N HIS A 324 12.78 9.26 12.59
CA HIS A 324 11.43 8.76 12.28
C HIS A 324 11.02 8.98 10.81
N ASN A 325 11.81 9.74 10.04
CA ASN A 325 11.66 9.78 8.59
C ASN A 325 12.33 8.53 7.97
N ILE A 326 11.53 7.49 7.74
CA ILE A 326 12.03 6.19 7.22
C ILE A 326 12.56 6.26 5.77
N LEU A 327 12.29 7.35 5.04
CA LEU A 327 12.88 7.60 3.72
C LEU A 327 14.21 8.37 3.77
N ASN A 328 14.71 8.77 4.94
CA ASN A 328 15.98 9.52 5.07
C ASN A 328 17.21 8.78 4.49
N MET A 329 17.14 7.45 4.34
CA MET A 329 18.17 6.64 3.69
C MET A 329 17.82 6.22 2.24
N SER A 330 16.62 6.52 1.75
CA SER A 330 16.15 6.08 0.43
C SER A 330 16.81 6.87 -0.71
N SER A 331 17.36 6.17 -1.71
CA SER A 331 18.03 6.84 -2.86
C SER A 331 17.06 7.55 -3.80
N VAL A 332 15.87 6.96 -4.00
CA VAL A 332 14.76 7.45 -4.81
C VAL A 332 13.58 6.48 -4.63
N TYR A 333 12.34 6.98 -4.65
CA TYR A 333 11.13 6.14 -4.66
C TYR A 333 10.94 5.51 -6.04
N THR A 334 10.67 4.21 -6.09
CA THR A 334 10.55 3.44 -7.34
C THR A 334 9.31 2.55 -7.40
N TYR A 335 8.19 3.02 -6.85
CA TYR A 335 6.89 2.33 -6.90
C TYR A 335 7.01 0.86 -6.45
N MET A 336 7.43 0.67 -5.20
CA MET A 336 7.76 -0.64 -4.58
C MET A 336 8.87 -1.46 -5.27
N GLY A 337 9.51 -0.96 -6.33
CA GLY A 337 10.52 -1.68 -7.13
C GLY A 337 10.11 -1.92 -8.58
N THR A 338 8.86 -1.62 -8.95
CA THR A 338 8.32 -1.78 -10.32
C THR A 338 8.88 -0.77 -11.32
N SER A 339 9.58 0.28 -10.86
CA SER A 339 10.33 1.21 -11.72
C SER A 339 11.83 0.96 -11.68
N LEU A 340 12.44 0.75 -12.84
CA LEU A 340 13.89 0.53 -12.98
C LEU A 340 14.67 1.81 -12.63
N VAL A 341 15.64 1.67 -11.73
CA VAL A 341 16.72 2.65 -11.54
C VAL A 341 18.02 1.95 -11.17
N ASP A 342 19.13 2.45 -11.68
CA ASP A 342 20.47 2.12 -11.20
C ASP A 342 20.78 3.01 -9.99
N ARG A 343 20.97 2.42 -8.80
CA ARG A 343 21.24 3.16 -7.55
C ARG A 343 22.75 3.36 -7.33
N GLY A 344 23.61 2.79 -8.17
CA GLY A 344 25.06 3.01 -8.20
C GLY A 344 25.47 4.19 -9.09
N ALA A 345 24.60 4.60 -10.02
CA ALA A 345 24.79 5.76 -10.89
C ALA A 345 25.15 7.04 -10.10
N TYR A 346 26.06 7.84 -10.66
CA TYR A 346 26.71 8.98 -9.98
C TYR A 346 25.75 9.95 -9.27
N ARG A 347 24.54 10.20 -9.82
CA ARG A 347 23.50 11.04 -9.21
C ARG A 347 23.01 10.57 -7.83
N TYR A 348 23.22 9.30 -7.48
CA TYR A 348 22.86 8.72 -6.18
C TYR A 348 24.09 8.44 -5.30
N LYS A 349 25.31 8.83 -5.72
CA LYS A 349 26.56 8.51 -5.04
C LYS A 349 26.54 8.88 -3.54
N ALA A 350 25.99 10.04 -3.19
CA ALA A 350 25.92 10.47 -1.78
C ALA A 350 25.10 9.50 -0.90
N VAL A 351 23.97 8.98 -1.40
CA VAL A 351 23.13 8.01 -0.69
C VAL A 351 23.76 6.61 -0.73
N ARG A 352 24.40 6.23 -1.83
CA ARG A 352 25.21 4.99 -1.92
C ARG A 352 26.38 4.98 -0.92
N ASP A 353 27.09 6.10 -0.78
CA ASP A 353 28.15 6.30 0.21
C ASP A 353 27.57 6.22 1.63
N ALA A 354 26.38 6.78 1.88
CA ALA A 354 25.69 6.69 3.18
C ALA A 354 25.30 5.25 3.55
N TRP A 355 24.78 4.46 2.61
CA TRP A 355 24.54 3.03 2.81
C TRP A 355 25.83 2.24 3.06
N ILE A 356 26.88 2.50 2.28
CA ILE A 356 28.20 1.89 2.53
C ILE A 356 28.71 2.28 3.92
N ASN A 357 28.52 3.54 4.36
CA ASN A 357 28.87 3.99 5.71
C ASN A 357 28.08 3.26 6.81
N MET A 358 26.79 2.98 6.62
CA MET A 358 26.00 2.16 7.54
C MET A 358 26.63 0.77 7.75
N CYS A 359 27.06 0.13 6.65
CA CYS A 359 27.71 -1.17 6.69
C CYS A 359 29.10 -1.15 7.34
N LYS A 360 29.81 0.00 7.40
CA LYS A 360 31.16 0.11 8.01
C LYS A 360 31.20 -0.23 9.50
N GLY A 361 30.06 -0.28 10.18
CA GLY A 361 29.99 -0.75 11.57
C GLY A 361 30.44 -2.20 11.75
N CYS A 362 30.19 -3.06 10.74
CA CYS A 362 30.48 -4.51 10.81
C CYS A 362 31.29 -5.06 9.62
N HIS A 363 31.41 -4.32 8.51
CA HIS A 363 32.00 -4.81 7.26
C HIS A 363 33.00 -3.85 6.61
N SER A 364 33.87 -4.41 5.75
CA SER A 364 34.72 -3.61 4.86
C SER A 364 33.86 -2.75 3.92
N PRO A 365 34.24 -1.47 3.67
CA PRO A 365 33.52 -0.60 2.72
C PRO A 365 33.39 -1.22 1.32
N ARG A 366 34.40 -1.99 0.90
CA ARG A 366 34.41 -2.67 -0.39
C ARG A 366 33.39 -3.80 -0.44
N PHE A 367 33.35 -4.65 0.59
CA PHE A 367 32.37 -5.75 0.68
C PHE A 367 30.93 -5.22 0.56
N ALA A 368 30.61 -4.12 1.24
CA ALA A 368 29.31 -3.47 1.14
C ALA A 368 29.05 -2.89 -0.25
N LYS A 369 30.03 -2.19 -0.85
CA LYS A 369 29.92 -1.66 -2.22
C LYS A 369 29.63 -2.77 -3.23
N ASP A 370 30.40 -3.85 -3.19
CA ASP A 370 30.34 -4.95 -4.16
C ASP A 370 28.95 -5.66 -4.08
N HIS A 371 28.33 -5.74 -2.89
CA HIS A 371 26.94 -6.22 -2.75
C HIS A 371 25.89 -5.27 -3.35
N PHE A 372 26.04 -3.95 -3.14
CA PHE A 372 25.10 -2.98 -3.73
C PHE A 372 25.23 -2.88 -5.26
N GLU A 373 26.43 -3.06 -5.82
CA GLU A 373 26.60 -3.16 -7.28
C GLU A 373 25.98 -4.46 -7.83
N ALA A 374 26.09 -5.59 -7.12
CA ALA A 374 25.38 -6.82 -7.49
C ALA A 374 23.85 -6.67 -7.44
N MET A 375 23.31 -5.89 -6.49
CA MET A 375 21.89 -5.49 -6.47
C MET A 375 21.51 -4.67 -7.71
N ASP A 376 22.31 -3.67 -8.09
CA ASP A 376 22.03 -2.83 -9.26
C ASP A 376 21.98 -3.65 -10.55
N GLU A 377 22.95 -4.57 -10.76
CA GLU A 377 22.97 -5.45 -11.94
C GLU A 377 21.81 -6.46 -11.95
N ALA A 378 21.48 -7.08 -10.80
CA ALA A 378 20.36 -8.02 -10.70
C ALA A 378 19.02 -7.35 -11.02
N VAL A 379 18.81 -6.11 -10.58
CA VAL A 379 17.62 -5.32 -10.95
C VAL A 379 17.64 -4.92 -12.43
N LYS A 380 18.78 -4.46 -12.98
CA LYS A 380 18.87 -4.17 -14.42
C LYS A 380 18.55 -5.40 -15.29
N LEU A 381 18.94 -6.60 -14.83
CA LEU A 381 18.65 -7.88 -15.48
C LEU A 381 17.17 -8.28 -15.36
N SER A 382 16.52 -8.16 -14.20
CA SER A 382 15.10 -8.55 -14.05
C SER A 382 14.19 -7.73 -14.99
N PHE A 383 14.53 -6.46 -15.23
CA PHE A 383 13.82 -5.63 -16.20
C PHE A 383 14.09 -6.00 -17.69
N THR A 384 15.07 -6.84 -18.05
CA THR A 384 15.15 -7.37 -19.42
C THR A 384 14.04 -8.37 -19.68
N LYS A 385 13.85 -9.34 -18.76
CA LYS A 385 12.81 -10.37 -18.85
C LYS A 385 11.40 -9.75 -18.88
N TYR A 386 11.16 -8.74 -18.06
CA TYR A 386 9.88 -8.02 -18.07
C TYR A 386 9.62 -7.28 -19.40
N ARG A 387 10.63 -6.63 -20.00
CA ARG A 387 10.49 -6.01 -21.33
C ARG A 387 10.20 -7.02 -22.43
N GLU A 388 10.75 -8.23 -22.34
CA GLU A 388 10.46 -9.32 -23.28
C GLU A 388 8.99 -9.77 -23.17
N ALA A 389 8.51 -10.03 -21.95
CA ALA A 389 7.10 -10.36 -21.70
C ALA A 389 6.14 -9.27 -22.17
N MET A 390 6.38 -8.01 -21.78
CA MET A 390 5.53 -6.89 -22.17
C MET A 390 5.55 -6.65 -23.69
N GLY A 391 6.64 -6.95 -24.38
CA GLY A 391 6.71 -6.94 -25.85
C GLY A 391 5.80 -7.96 -26.52
N ILE A 392 5.66 -9.16 -25.95
CA ILE A 392 4.71 -10.20 -26.42
C ILE A 392 3.27 -9.72 -26.22
N VAL A 393 2.96 -9.26 -25.00
CA VAL A 393 1.63 -8.85 -24.55
C VAL A 393 1.10 -7.64 -25.34
N VAL A 394 1.92 -6.61 -25.52
CA VAL A 394 1.55 -5.40 -26.29
C VAL A 394 1.31 -5.72 -27.77
N ASN A 395 1.96 -6.75 -28.32
CA ASN A 395 1.69 -7.18 -29.70
C ASN A 395 0.34 -7.90 -29.77
N LEU A 396 0.02 -8.83 -28.86
CA LEU A 396 -1.32 -9.46 -28.82
C LEU A 396 -2.44 -8.42 -28.70
N TYR A 397 -2.27 -7.39 -27.86
CA TYR A 397 -3.26 -6.32 -27.73
C TYR A 397 -3.47 -5.55 -29.05
N LYS A 398 -2.39 -5.17 -29.74
CA LYS A 398 -2.47 -4.50 -31.06
C LYS A 398 -3.06 -5.38 -32.15
N ASP A 399 -2.74 -6.68 -32.11
CA ASP A 399 -3.23 -7.69 -33.06
C ASP A 399 -4.72 -8.03 -32.78
N ASN A 400 -5.30 -7.59 -31.65
CA ASN A 400 -6.63 -7.95 -31.10
C ASN A 400 -6.77 -9.45 -30.77
N LEU A 401 -5.72 -10.04 -30.21
CA LEU A 401 -5.57 -11.47 -29.94
C LEU A 401 -5.51 -11.81 -28.44
N ILE A 402 -6.09 -10.96 -27.57
CA ILE A 402 -6.25 -11.26 -26.14
C ILE A 402 -7.70 -11.72 -25.92
N ASP A 403 -7.90 -12.85 -25.25
CA ASP A 403 -9.22 -13.31 -24.81
C ASP A 403 -9.28 -13.24 -23.27
N PRO A 404 -10.23 -12.50 -22.66
CA PRO A 404 -11.11 -11.50 -23.29
C PRO A 404 -10.34 -10.24 -23.72
N MET A 405 -10.86 -9.49 -24.70
CA MET A 405 -10.38 -8.12 -24.94
C MET A 405 -10.91 -7.16 -23.85
N PRO A 406 -10.30 -5.97 -23.65
CA PRO A 406 -10.78 -5.02 -22.65
C PRO A 406 -12.25 -4.60 -22.77
N ASP A 407 -12.81 -4.58 -23.98
CA ASP A 407 -14.23 -4.31 -24.21
C ASP A 407 -15.18 -5.45 -23.80
N ASP A 408 -14.67 -6.66 -23.62
CA ASP A 408 -15.42 -7.84 -23.18
C ASP A 408 -15.37 -8.07 -21.66
N LEU A 409 -14.52 -7.33 -20.95
CA LEU A 409 -14.46 -7.30 -19.49
C LEU A 409 -15.53 -6.39 -18.89
N ALA A 410 -15.65 -6.41 -17.56
CA ALA A 410 -16.32 -5.35 -16.82
C ALA A 410 -15.44 -4.06 -16.83
N PRO A 411 -16.06 -2.87 -16.83
CA PRO A 411 -15.32 -1.61 -16.79
C PRO A 411 -14.47 -1.50 -15.51
N ASP A 412 -13.32 -0.84 -15.64
CA ASP A 412 -12.38 -0.57 -14.54
C ASP A 412 -12.94 0.43 -13.49
N SER A 413 -12.18 0.74 -12.44
CA SER A 413 -12.62 1.62 -11.34
C SER A 413 -13.05 3.03 -11.79
N ARG A 414 -12.64 3.42 -13.00
CA ARG A 414 -12.88 4.73 -13.61
C ARG A 414 -14.07 4.72 -14.56
N GLY A 415 -14.56 3.54 -14.94
CA GLY A 415 -15.66 3.33 -15.88
C GLY A 415 -15.19 3.03 -17.31
N HIS A 416 -13.93 2.61 -17.49
CA HIS A 416 -13.33 2.43 -18.81
C HIS A 416 -13.03 0.96 -19.13
N ASN A 417 -13.13 0.63 -20.42
CA ASN A 417 -12.66 -0.63 -21.01
C ASN A 417 -11.22 -0.48 -21.54
N GLU A 418 -10.32 0.13 -20.75
CA GLU A 418 -8.93 0.37 -21.15
C GLU A 418 -8.02 -0.81 -20.74
N PHE A 419 -7.07 -1.16 -21.62
CA PHE A 419 -6.11 -2.24 -21.38
C PHE A 419 -5.29 -1.98 -20.11
N SER A 420 -5.31 -2.90 -19.14
CA SER A 420 -4.87 -2.62 -17.76
C SER A 420 -3.40 -2.20 -17.67
N LEU A 421 -2.55 -2.75 -18.54
CA LEU A 421 -1.11 -2.51 -18.57
C LEU A 421 -0.68 -1.35 -19.49
N MET A 422 -1.63 -0.58 -20.06
CA MET A 422 -1.32 0.53 -20.97
C MET A 422 -0.71 1.73 -20.21
N PRO A 423 0.56 2.13 -20.46
CA PRO A 423 1.20 3.19 -19.70
C PRO A 423 0.44 4.54 -19.77
N GLY A 424 0.13 5.12 -18.61
CA GLY A 424 -0.59 6.40 -18.51
C GLY A 424 -2.08 6.37 -18.90
N LYS A 425 -2.63 5.20 -19.28
CA LYS A 425 -4.04 5.01 -19.63
C LYS A 425 -4.71 3.91 -18.81
N GLY A 426 -4.10 2.73 -18.70
CA GLY A 426 -4.65 1.57 -18.02
C GLY A 426 -4.68 1.73 -16.50
N GLU A 427 -5.49 0.89 -15.87
CA GLU A 427 -5.49 0.66 -14.42
C GLU A 427 -4.84 -0.70 -14.15
N MET A 428 -3.60 -0.68 -13.66
CA MET A 428 -2.78 -1.88 -13.49
C MET A 428 -3.27 -2.71 -12.30
N ARG A 429 -3.83 -3.89 -12.58
CA ARG A 429 -4.52 -4.76 -11.60
C ARG A 429 -4.33 -6.24 -11.94
N LYS A 430 -4.60 -7.14 -10.98
CA LYS A 430 -4.56 -8.62 -11.13
C LYS A 430 -5.93 -9.31 -11.01
N TYR A 431 -7.01 -8.54 -11.15
CA TYR A 431 -8.41 -8.98 -11.15
C TYR A 431 -9.18 -8.21 -12.23
N ASN A 432 -10.31 -8.74 -12.73
CA ASN A 432 -11.06 -8.14 -13.85
C ASN A 432 -10.15 -7.79 -15.05
N VAL A 433 -9.35 -8.78 -15.48
CA VAL A 433 -8.36 -8.73 -16.57
C VAL A 433 -8.22 -10.10 -17.23
N SER A 434 -7.65 -10.15 -18.44
CA SER A 434 -7.28 -11.41 -19.08
C SER A 434 -6.18 -12.17 -18.31
N ASN A 435 -6.02 -13.47 -18.58
CA ASN A 435 -5.00 -14.28 -17.93
C ASN A 435 -3.58 -13.76 -18.20
N ILE A 436 -3.31 -13.27 -19.41
CA ILE A 436 -1.98 -12.77 -19.78
C ILE A 436 -1.65 -11.42 -19.14
N GLU A 437 -2.65 -10.57 -18.92
CA GLU A 437 -2.50 -9.34 -18.12
C GLU A 437 -2.17 -9.67 -16.66
N ARG A 438 -2.93 -10.59 -16.03
CA ARG A 438 -2.69 -11.05 -14.65
C ARG A 438 -1.26 -11.56 -14.46
N LEU A 439 -0.81 -12.47 -15.34
CA LEU A 439 0.57 -12.98 -15.31
C LEU A 439 1.61 -11.86 -15.44
N THR A 440 1.33 -10.85 -16.25
CA THR A 440 2.27 -9.75 -16.51
C THR A 440 2.27 -8.70 -15.38
N TYR A 441 1.16 -8.53 -14.66
CA TYR A 441 1.12 -7.82 -13.37
C TYR A 441 2.02 -8.53 -12.35
N GLU A 442 1.80 -9.83 -12.13
CA GLU A 442 2.54 -10.63 -11.14
C GLU A 442 4.04 -10.65 -11.43
N MET A 443 4.41 -10.73 -12.71
CA MET A 443 5.81 -10.65 -13.14
C MET A 443 6.47 -9.31 -12.76
N LEU A 444 5.73 -8.20 -12.72
CA LEU A 444 6.25 -6.87 -12.40
C LEU A 444 6.19 -6.55 -10.89
N VAL A 445 5.02 -6.70 -10.29
CA VAL A 445 4.75 -6.27 -8.91
C VAL A 445 5.29 -7.31 -7.94
N ASP A 446 4.70 -8.50 -7.97
CA ASP A 446 4.98 -9.59 -7.02
C ASP A 446 6.40 -10.20 -7.23
N ILE A 447 6.95 -10.15 -8.45
CA ILE A 447 8.25 -10.76 -8.79
C ILE A 447 9.38 -9.73 -8.98
N VAL A 448 9.31 -8.79 -9.94
CA VAL A 448 10.41 -7.81 -10.14
C VAL A 448 10.62 -6.92 -8.92
N GLY A 449 9.54 -6.48 -8.25
CA GLY A 449 9.61 -5.78 -6.98
C GLY A 449 10.35 -6.60 -5.91
N ALA A 450 10.03 -7.89 -5.78
CA ALA A 450 10.65 -8.80 -4.83
C ALA A 450 12.14 -9.08 -5.11
N ILE A 451 12.58 -9.16 -6.38
CA ILE A 451 14.00 -9.29 -6.74
C ILE A 451 14.82 -8.10 -6.21
N TYR A 452 14.28 -6.87 -6.29
CA TYR A 452 14.90 -5.71 -5.67
C TYR A 452 14.99 -5.85 -4.13
N LYS A 453 13.90 -6.25 -3.45
CA LYS A 453 13.91 -6.44 -1.99
C LYS A 453 14.90 -7.53 -1.56
N ALA A 454 14.99 -8.63 -2.31
CA ALA A 454 15.88 -9.75 -2.08
C ALA A 454 17.35 -9.32 -2.02
N LYS A 455 17.82 -8.60 -3.06
CA LYS A 455 19.22 -8.18 -3.11
C LYS A 455 19.52 -7.04 -2.15
N ALA A 456 18.55 -6.15 -1.88
CA ALA A 456 18.69 -5.09 -0.88
C ALA A 456 18.87 -5.63 0.56
N HIS A 457 18.20 -6.74 0.91
CA HIS A 457 18.30 -7.36 2.24
C HIS A 457 19.30 -8.54 2.31
N ASN A 458 19.97 -8.85 1.19
CA ASN A 458 20.92 -9.96 1.06
C ASN A 458 20.30 -11.34 1.41
N ALA A 459 19.13 -11.62 0.85
CA ALA A 459 18.52 -12.95 0.86
C ALA A 459 19.21 -13.87 -0.16
N TYR A 460 19.43 -15.14 0.22
CA TYR A 460 20.25 -16.07 -0.59
C TYR A 460 19.45 -17.08 -1.42
N TYR A 461 18.59 -17.89 -0.78
CA TYR A 461 18.05 -19.11 -1.42
C TYR A 461 16.76 -18.91 -2.22
N SER A 462 15.67 -18.45 -1.58
CA SER A 462 14.37 -18.22 -2.23
C SER A 462 14.42 -17.24 -3.42
N PRO A 463 15.31 -16.22 -3.46
CA PRO A 463 15.41 -15.37 -4.64
C PRO A 463 15.79 -16.13 -5.90
N ILE A 464 16.79 -17.00 -5.83
CA ILE A 464 17.21 -17.77 -7.00
C ILE A 464 16.21 -18.90 -7.25
N TYR A 465 16.07 -19.82 -6.29
CA TYR A 465 15.42 -21.12 -6.50
C TYR A 465 13.90 -21.12 -6.25
N GLY A 466 13.42 -20.21 -5.40
CA GLY A 466 12.05 -20.20 -4.87
C GLY A 466 11.08 -19.41 -5.75
N TYR A 467 10.86 -18.15 -5.38
CA TYR A 467 9.69 -17.37 -5.78
C TYR A 467 10.00 -16.12 -6.63
N TRP A 468 11.27 -15.78 -6.90
CA TRP A 468 11.62 -14.49 -7.50
C TRP A 468 12.41 -14.58 -8.83
N GLU A 469 13.74 -14.71 -8.87
CA GLU A 469 14.53 -14.68 -10.12
C GLU A 469 14.20 -15.80 -11.12
N TRP A 470 14.16 -17.07 -10.70
CA TRP A 470 13.72 -18.18 -11.58
C TRP A 470 12.19 -18.29 -11.67
N ALA A 471 11.45 -17.72 -10.72
CA ALA A 471 10.01 -17.56 -10.91
C ALA A 471 9.71 -16.59 -12.05
N GLN A 472 10.51 -15.54 -12.23
CA GLN A 472 10.41 -14.65 -13.37
C GLN A 472 10.60 -15.39 -14.71
N ASP A 473 11.49 -16.38 -14.75
CA ASP A 473 11.64 -17.26 -15.92
C ASP A 473 10.41 -18.16 -16.11
N ARG A 474 9.85 -18.73 -15.04
CA ARG A 474 8.59 -19.50 -15.09
C ARG A 474 7.40 -18.66 -15.58
N TRP A 475 7.29 -17.41 -15.13
CA TRP A 475 6.22 -16.48 -15.58
C TRP A 475 6.45 -16.02 -17.02
N LEU A 476 7.69 -15.77 -17.45
CA LEU A 476 8.00 -15.49 -18.86
C LEU A 476 7.64 -16.69 -19.77
N VAL A 477 7.83 -17.93 -19.30
CA VAL A 477 7.38 -19.13 -20.02
C VAL A 477 5.84 -19.22 -20.05
N GLN A 478 5.14 -18.97 -18.94
CA GLN A 478 3.67 -18.96 -18.93
C GLN A 478 3.07 -17.88 -19.84
N ILE A 479 3.66 -16.69 -19.89
CA ILE A 479 3.23 -15.60 -20.80
C ILE A 479 3.48 -15.99 -22.26
N LYS A 480 4.57 -16.69 -22.58
CA LYS A 480 4.83 -17.24 -23.92
C LYS A 480 3.86 -18.35 -24.31
N ASP A 481 3.49 -19.23 -23.38
CA ASP A 481 2.54 -20.32 -23.63
C ASP A 481 1.11 -19.79 -23.80
N GLU A 482 0.68 -18.87 -22.94
CA GLU A 482 -0.60 -18.15 -23.06
C GLU A 482 -0.70 -17.40 -24.39
N ALA A 483 0.37 -16.70 -24.80
CA ALA A 483 0.45 -16.05 -26.12
C ALA A 483 0.40 -17.03 -27.29
N SER A 484 1.07 -18.19 -27.17
CA SER A 484 1.05 -19.26 -28.17
C SER A 484 -0.35 -19.87 -28.31
N LYS A 485 -1.01 -20.13 -27.18
CA LYS A 485 -2.40 -20.62 -27.10
C LYS A 485 -3.36 -19.64 -27.79
N LEU A 486 -3.32 -18.36 -27.42
CA LEU A 486 -4.18 -17.31 -27.98
C LEU A 486 -4.00 -17.18 -29.51
N LYS A 487 -2.75 -17.08 -30.00
CA LYS A 487 -2.49 -17.01 -31.45
C LYS A 487 -2.97 -18.25 -32.20
N ARG A 488 -2.79 -19.44 -31.62
CA ARG A 488 -3.24 -20.70 -32.24
C ARG A 488 -4.76 -20.84 -32.30
N PHE A 489 -5.52 -20.31 -31.34
CA PHE A 489 -6.98 -20.28 -31.42
C PHE A 489 -7.45 -19.33 -32.52
N ALA A 490 -6.98 -18.08 -32.53
CA ALA A 490 -7.32 -17.12 -33.58
C ALA A 490 -6.96 -17.61 -34.99
N GLU A 491 -5.79 -18.25 -35.16
CA GLU A 491 -5.38 -18.89 -36.42
C GLU A 491 -6.28 -20.06 -36.86
N ILE A 492 -6.97 -20.74 -35.95
CA ILE A 492 -7.91 -21.82 -36.25
C ILE A 492 -9.28 -21.22 -36.57
N GLU A 493 -9.70 -20.22 -35.80
CA GLU A 493 -10.97 -19.50 -35.95
C GLU A 493 -11.04 -18.79 -37.30
N GLU A 494 -10.00 -18.03 -37.68
CA GLU A 494 -9.88 -17.38 -38.99
C GLU A 494 -10.00 -18.40 -40.14
N LYS A 495 -9.25 -19.50 -40.08
CA LYS A 495 -9.23 -20.55 -41.12
C LYS A 495 -10.55 -21.32 -41.23
N LEU A 496 -11.36 -21.36 -40.18
CA LEU A 496 -12.67 -22.00 -40.16
C LEU A 496 -13.84 -21.01 -40.33
N GLY A 497 -13.57 -19.70 -40.41
CA GLY A 497 -14.60 -18.67 -40.47
C GLY A 497 -15.41 -18.53 -39.16
N ILE A 498 -14.87 -19.00 -38.03
CA ILE A 498 -15.49 -18.88 -36.73
C ILE A 498 -15.28 -17.45 -36.23
N LYS A 499 -16.37 -16.76 -35.91
CA LYS A 499 -16.31 -15.50 -35.15
C LYS A 499 -16.44 -15.81 -33.66
N HIS A 500 -15.31 -15.87 -32.96
CA HIS A 500 -15.31 -15.94 -31.49
C HIS A 500 -15.96 -14.68 -30.88
N THR A 501 -16.53 -14.87 -29.70
CA THR A 501 -17.08 -13.83 -28.82
C THR A 501 -16.77 -14.26 -27.39
N ALA A 502 -16.08 -13.40 -26.63
CA ALA A 502 -15.74 -13.68 -25.25
C ALA A 502 -16.98 -14.08 -24.41
N TYR A 503 -16.82 -15.06 -23.53
CA TYR A 503 -17.93 -15.60 -22.76
C TYR A 503 -18.47 -14.58 -21.73
N PRO A 504 -19.79 -14.54 -21.45
CA PRO A 504 -20.40 -13.55 -20.56
C PRO A 504 -19.83 -13.48 -19.14
N PHE A 505 -19.20 -14.55 -18.64
CA PHE A 505 -18.59 -14.59 -17.30
C PHE A 505 -17.37 -13.67 -17.15
N TRP A 506 -16.77 -13.21 -18.26
CA TRP A 506 -15.73 -12.17 -18.22
C TRP A 506 -16.29 -10.79 -17.85
N LYS A 507 -17.58 -10.58 -18.07
CA LYS A 507 -18.25 -9.29 -17.90
C LYS A 507 -19.22 -9.25 -16.72
N HIS A 508 -19.98 -10.32 -16.51
CA HIS A 508 -21.07 -10.36 -15.53
C HIS A 508 -20.97 -11.58 -14.62
N GLY A 509 -21.44 -11.41 -13.39
CA GLY A 509 -21.31 -12.40 -12.31
C GLY A 509 -21.40 -11.72 -10.96
N GLU A 510 -21.83 -12.47 -9.94
CA GLU A 510 -22.21 -11.95 -8.62
C GLU A 510 -21.21 -10.99 -7.98
N TYR A 511 -19.90 -11.28 -8.08
CA TYR A 511 -18.86 -10.37 -7.64
C TYR A 511 -18.59 -9.22 -8.64
N THR A 512 -18.45 -9.56 -9.93
CA THR A 512 -18.10 -8.63 -11.02
C THR A 512 -19.12 -7.50 -11.19
N ASP A 513 -20.41 -7.79 -10.95
CA ASP A 513 -21.50 -6.81 -11.03
C ASP A 513 -21.51 -5.82 -9.84
N MET A 514 -20.74 -6.09 -8.77
CA MET A 514 -20.60 -5.18 -7.63
C MET A 514 -19.50 -4.12 -7.79
N LEU A 515 -18.57 -4.30 -8.74
CA LEU A 515 -17.43 -3.41 -8.96
C LEU A 515 -17.86 -1.96 -9.25
N LEU A 516 -17.03 -0.98 -8.86
CA LEU A 516 -17.38 0.44 -9.00
C LEU A 516 -17.60 0.85 -10.45
N GLY A 517 -16.88 0.26 -11.41
CA GLY A 517 -16.91 0.65 -12.82
C GLY A 517 -18.32 0.81 -13.40
N TRP A 518 -19.24 -0.09 -13.05
CA TRP A 518 -20.65 -0.05 -13.44
C TRP A 518 -21.44 1.16 -12.92
N LYS A 519 -20.98 1.76 -11.82
CA LYS A 519 -21.61 2.88 -11.12
C LYS A 519 -20.99 4.22 -11.53
N ARG A 520 -19.89 4.19 -12.31
CA ARG A 520 -19.20 5.39 -12.80
C ARG A 520 -20.03 6.06 -13.91
N LYS A 521 -20.31 7.36 -13.71
CA LYS A 521 -20.77 8.26 -14.76
C LYS A 521 -19.57 9.06 -15.30
N GLU A 522 -19.75 9.70 -16.46
CA GLU A 522 -18.79 10.68 -16.95
C GLU A 522 -18.56 11.77 -15.89
N TRP A 523 -17.30 12.11 -15.63
CA TRP A 523 -16.92 13.07 -14.58
C TRP A 523 -17.48 14.47 -14.90
N GLY A 524 -18.58 14.83 -14.23
CA GLY A 524 -19.33 16.06 -14.48
C GLY A 524 -20.80 15.87 -14.91
N LYS A 525 -21.39 14.67 -14.76
CA LYS A 525 -22.82 14.36 -15.01
C LYS A 525 -23.47 13.51 -13.91
#